data_AF-A0A966SFA4-F1
#
_entry.id   AF-A0A966SFA4-F1
#
_cell.length_a   1.000
_cell.length_b   1.000
_cell.length_c   1.000
_cell.angle_alpha   90.00
_cell.angle_beta   90.00
_cell.angle_gamma   90.00
#
_symmetry.space_group_name_H-M   'P 1'
#
loop_
_entity.id
_entity.type
_entity.pdbx_description
1 polymer ?
#
loop_
_entity_poly.entity_id
_entity_poly.type
_entity_poly.pdbx_seq_one_letter_code
_entity_poly.pdbx_strand_id
1 'polypeptide(L)'
;MKRLVPLLFILSVSLAKAQPAKSGSAKENLPLLTLQEAIERVLANNYGLRIAKNDSAALAIENEFKNAAFLPRLNANTGLTLN
;
A
#
# COMPACT_ATOMS: atom_id res chain seq x y z
N MET A 1 24.12 -0.66 -23.37
CA MET A 1 23.05 -0.42 -22.37
C MET A 1 23.49 0.42 -21.15
N LYS A 2 24.77 0.77 -20.97
CA LYS A 2 25.27 1.45 -19.76
C LYS A 2 25.14 2.98 -19.74
N ARG A 3 24.63 3.61 -20.81
CA ARG A 3 24.43 5.08 -20.92
C ARG A 3 22.96 5.53 -20.84
N LEU A 4 22.01 4.59 -20.76
CA LEU A 4 20.58 4.86 -20.61
C LEU A 4 20.13 4.96 -19.14
N VAL A 5 20.89 4.34 -18.23
CA VAL A 5 20.64 4.37 -16.79
C VAL A 5 20.70 5.79 -16.18
N PRO A 6 21.66 6.67 -16.51
CA PRO A 6 21.65 8.03 -15.96
C PRO A 6 20.52 8.89 -16.55
N LEU A 7 20.08 8.63 -17.77
CA LEU A 7 18.97 9.36 -18.40
C LEU A 7 17.61 9.00 -17.74
N LEU A 8 17.43 7.73 -17.39
CA LEU A 8 16.24 7.27 -16.65
C LEU A 8 16.23 7.80 -15.20
N PHE A 9 17.41 7.95 -14.58
CA PHE A 9 17.56 8.55 -13.25
C PHE A 9 17.24 10.05 -13.23
N ILE A 10 17.54 10.79 -14.31
CA ILE A 10 17.14 12.21 -14.41
C ILE A 10 15.63 12.32 -14.67
N LEU A 11 15.04 11.39 -15.44
CA LEU A 11 13.60 11.37 -15.68
C LEU A 11 12.78 11.08 -14.40
N SER A 12 13.29 10.26 -13.48
CA SER A 12 12.60 9.99 -12.20
C SER A 12 12.65 11.16 -11.22
N VAL A 13 13.67 12.03 -11.27
CA VAL A 13 13.76 13.21 -10.39
C VAL A 13 12.74 14.29 -10.76
N SER A 14 12.40 14.44 -12.06
CA SER A 14 11.40 15.44 -12.48
C SER A 14 9.96 15.07 -12.13
N LEU A 15 9.64 13.79 -11.87
CA LEU A 15 8.30 13.39 -11.43
C LEU A 15 8.09 13.53 -9.91
N ALA A 16 9.16 13.71 -9.13
CA ALA A 16 9.09 13.88 -7.68
C ALA A 16 8.62 15.28 -7.23
N LYS A 17 8.57 16.27 -8.12
CA LYS A 17 8.07 17.64 -7.81
C LYS A 17 6.55 17.82 -7.93
N ALA A 18 5.80 16.77 -8.27
CA ALA A 18 4.33 16.78 -8.29
C ALA A 18 3.73 16.09 -7.06
N GLN A 19 4.40 16.17 -5.90
CA GLN A 19 3.74 15.90 -4.62
C GLN A 19 3.05 17.19 -4.19
N PRO A 20 1.70 17.24 -4.05
CA PRO A 20 1.07 18.37 -3.41
C PRO A 20 1.68 18.48 -2.01
N ALA A 21 2.30 19.62 -1.74
CA ALA A 21 2.77 19.95 -0.41
C ALA A 21 1.61 19.69 0.56
N LYS A 22 1.80 18.78 1.52
CA LYS A 22 0.95 18.79 2.71
C LYS A 22 1.11 20.18 3.29
N SER A 23 0.04 20.96 3.19
CA SER A 23 -0.04 22.33 3.66
C SER A 23 0.38 22.37 5.12
N GLY A 24 1.58 22.90 5.37
CA GLY A 24 1.96 23.37 6.68
C GLY A 24 1.04 24.53 7.03
N SER A 25 0.12 24.28 7.97
CA SER A 25 -0.56 25.24 8.85
C SER A 25 -0.75 26.66 8.30
N ALA A 26 -1.55 26.80 7.25
CA ALA A 26 -2.40 27.98 7.20
C ALA A 26 -3.47 27.76 8.28
N LYS A 27 -3.65 28.70 9.22
CA LYS A 27 -4.87 28.75 10.04
C LYS A 27 -6.01 29.12 9.09
N GLU A 28 -6.49 28.12 8.39
CA GLU A 28 -7.75 28.18 7.67
C GLU A 28 -8.81 28.24 8.77
N ASN A 29 -9.73 29.21 8.71
CA ASN A 29 -10.92 29.19 9.56
C ASN A 29 -11.72 27.95 9.14
N LEU A 30 -11.34 26.78 9.65
CA LEU A 30 -12.13 25.57 9.47
C LEU A 30 -13.51 25.88 10.08
N PRO A 31 -14.60 25.72 9.32
CA PRO A 31 -15.94 25.81 9.90
C PRO A 31 -15.98 24.91 11.14
N LEU A 32 -16.62 25.37 12.21
CA LEU A 32 -16.68 24.65 13.48
C LEU A 32 -17.20 23.23 13.20
N LEU A 33 -16.28 22.25 13.27
CA LEU A 33 -16.58 20.89 12.87
C LEU A 33 -17.56 20.30 13.89
N THR A 34 -18.72 19.85 13.43
CA THR A 34 -19.64 19.13 14.31
C THR A 34 -18.98 17.81 14.72
N LEU A 35 -19.30 17.29 15.92
CA LEU A 35 -18.76 16.01 16.38
C LEU A 35 -19.03 14.89 15.38
N GLN A 36 -20.22 14.89 14.77
CA GLN A 36 -20.61 13.92 13.77
C GLN A 36 -19.68 13.94 12.57
N GLU A 37 -19.41 15.14 12.03
CA GLU A 37 -18.54 15.31 10.88
C GLU A 37 -17.08 14.98 11.20
N ALA A 38 -16.63 15.27 12.43
CA ALA A 38 -15.31 14.86 12.91
C ALA A 38 -15.16 13.34 12.92
N ILE A 39 -16.16 12.64 13.46
CA ILE A 39 -16.17 11.17 13.53
C ILE A 39 -16.19 10.56 12.13
N GLU A 40 -17.03 11.07 11.23
CA GLU A 40 -17.14 10.57 9.86
C GLU A 40 -15.84 10.77 9.08
N ARG A 41 -15.24 11.97 9.18
CA ARG A 41 -13.96 12.26 8.52
C ARG A 41 -12.83 11.39 9.06
N VAL A 42 -12.79 11.17 10.38
CA VAL A 42 -11.81 10.27 11.00
C VAL A 42 -12.07 8.84 10.53
N LEU A 43 -13.29 8.32 10.60
CA LEU A 43 -13.62 6.96 10.19
C LEU A 43 -13.27 6.70 8.70
N ALA A 44 -13.48 7.70 7.84
CA ALA A 44 -13.13 7.60 6.42
C ALA A 44 -11.61 7.65 6.15
N ASN A 45 -10.83 8.39 6.95
CA ASN A 45 -9.41 8.69 6.66
C ASN A 45 -8.42 8.14 7.69
N ASN A 46 -8.87 7.41 8.71
CA ASN A 46 -8.00 6.87 9.76
C ASN A 46 -7.17 5.68 9.25
N TYR A 47 -5.85 5.86 9.20
CA TYR A 47 -4.92 4.82 8.77
C TYR A 47 -4.89 3.61 9.70
N GLY A 48 -5.06 3.80 11.01
CA GLY A 48 -5.11 2.70 11.98
C GLY A 48 -6.26 1.74 11.69
N LEU A 49 -7.45 2.26 11.38
CA LEU A 49 -8.60 1.44 10.97
C LEU A 49 -8.35 0.71 9.65
N ARG A 50 -7.67 1.35 8.71
CA ARG A 50 -7.29 0.70 7.44
C ARG A 50 -6.31 -0.45 7.66
N ILE A 51 -5.31 -0.26 8.51
CA ILE A 51 -4.35 -1.30 8.89
C ILE A 51 -5.09 -2.45 9.61
N ALA A 52 -5.90 -2.14 10.63
CA ALA A 52 -6.66 -3.16 11.35
C ALA A 52 -7.60 -3.97 10.45
N LYS A 53 -8.23 -3.33 9.45
CA LYS A 53 -9.04 -4.03 8.43
C LYS A 53 -8.19 -4.95 7.56
N ASN A 54 -6.99 -4.51 7.17
CA ASN A 54 -6.06 -5.32 6.40
C ASN A 54 -5.56 -6.52 7.20
N ASP A 55 -5.17 -6.31 8.46
CA ASP A 55 -4.74 -7.36 9.38
C ASP A 55 -5.85 -8.40 9.58
N SER A 56 -7.09 -7.95 9.75
CA SER A 56 -8.25 -8.84 9.86
C SER A 56 -8.47 -9.68 8.60
N ALA A 57 -8.34 -9.07 7.41
CA ALA A 57 -8.44 -9.80 6.15
C ALA A 57 -7.30 -10.82 5.98
N ALA A 58 -6.07 -10.47 6.36
CA ALA A 58 -4.93 -11.38 6.33
C ALA A 58 -5.11 -12.57 7.29
N LEU A 59 -5.61 -12.31 8.51
CA LEU A 59 -5.90 -13.35 9.49
C LEU A 59 -7.02 -14.30 9.04
N ALA A 60 -8.02 -13.80 8.31
CA ALA A 60 -9.07 -14.65 7.75
C ALA A 60 -8.50 -15.66 6.75
N ILE A 61 -7.59 -15.22 5.87
CA ILE A 61 -6.88 -16.08 4.93
C ILE A 61 -6.02 -17.10 5.68
N GLU A 62 -5.22 -16.66 6.64
CA GLU A 62 -4.36 -17.55 7.45
C GLU A 62 -5.18 -18.65 8.13
N ASN A 63 -6.35 -18.29 8.68
CA ASN A 63 -7.23 -19.25 9.32
C ASN A 63 -7.85 -20.25 8.34
N GLU A 64 -8.21 -19.82 7.12
CA GLU A 64 -8.71 -20.69 6.06
C GLU A 64 -7.65 -21.74 5.66
N PHE A 65 -6.38 -21.33 5.55
CA PHE A 65 -5.28 -22.19 5.15
C PHE A 65 -4.50 -22.81 6.32
N LYS A 66 -4.99 -22.69 7.56
CA LYS A 66 -4.28 -23.17 8.77
C LYS A 66 -3.88 -24.65 8.67
N ASN A 67 -4.72 -25.47 8.07
CA ASN A 67 -4.45 -26.91 7.91
C ASN A 67 -3.70 -27.25 6.61
N ALA A 68 -3.56 -26.30 5.67
CA ALA A 68 -2.92 -26.52 4.38
C ALA A 68 -1.43 -26.87 4.52
N ALA A 69 -0.79 -26.46 5.63
CA ALA A 69 0.59 -26.85 5.95
C ALA A 69 0.78 -28.37 6.12
N PHE A 70 -0.28 -29.13 6.41
CA PHE A 70 -0.24 -30.59 6.59
C PHE A 70 -0.68 -31.36 5.34
N LEU A 71 -1.10 -30.67 4.27
CA LEU A 71 -1.52 -31.31 3.03
C LEU A 71 -0.29 -31.57 2.13
N PRO A 72 -0.26 -32.72 1.41
CA PRO A 72 0.81 -32.97 0.44
C PRO A 72 0.77 -31.93 -0.69
N ARG A 73 1.93 -31.40 -1.06
CA ARG A 73 2.06 -30.42 -2.16
C ARG A 73 2.29 -31.14 -3.48
N LEU A 74 1.48 -30.84 -4.50
CA LEU A 74 1.69 -31.29 -5.87
C LEU A 74 2.31 -30.15 -6.68
N ASN A 75 3.49 -30.35 -7.26
CA ASN A 75 4.17 -29.38 -8.12
C ASN A 75 4.63 -30.06 -9.41
N ALA A 76 4.60 -29.34 -10.53
CA ALA A 76 5.15 -29.79 -11.81
C ALA A 76 6.21 -28.79 -12.27
N ASN A 77 7.38 -29.27 -12.69
CA ASN A 77 8.45 -28.46 -13.23
C ASN A 77 8.90 -29.07 -14.56
N THR A 78 9.09 -28.25 -15.58
CA THR A 78 9.60 -28.65 -16.90
C THR A 78 10.80 -27.78 -17.25
N GLY A 79 11.84 -28.37 -17.84
CA GLY A 79 13.05 -27.65 -18.20
C GLY A 79 13.80 -28.36 -19.32
N LEU A 80 14.37 -27.59 -20.23
CA LEU A 80 15.24 -28.07 -21.31
C LEU A 80 16.63 -27.47 -21.07
N THR A 81 17.63 -28.33 -20.85
CA THR A 81 19.03 -27.90 -20.75
C THR A 81 19.76 -28.34 -22.02
N LEU A 82 20.39 -27.40 -22.71
CA LEU A 82 21.20 -27.66 -23.91
C LEU A 82 22.65 -27.33 -23.58
N ASN A 83 23.56 -28.26 -23.89
CA ASN A 83 25.00 -28.15 -23.67
C ASN A 83 25.76 -27.98 -24.97
#